data_AF-T1H0S8-F1
#
_entry.id   AF-T1H0S8-F1
#
_cell.length_a   1.000
_cell.length_b   1.000
_cell.length_c   1.000
_cell.angle_alpha   90.00
_cell.angle_beta   90.00
_cell.angle_gamma   90.00
#
_symmetry.space_group_name_H-M   'P 1'
#
loop_
_entity.id
_entity.type
_entity.pdbx_description
1 polymer ?
#
loop_
_entity_poly.entity_id
_entity_poly.type
_entity_poly.pdbx_seq_one_letter_code
_entity_poly.pdbx_strand_id
1 'polypeptide(L)'
;MLKSFERTVVQEDDVPYICKILQIIANCNLSNIKGAILNEEFKQICSKIFVSFTSLSKNFVDILALIECQICICKNSKVSITSDTMDDILIFLTTLNVNELLELENENENYFKIHQAISDLCISIIKNRHLLIMDRVPQFMNVFTKQMESICFYKSQRQKHINLSNEELEKLKESLLKLENLMHLIATHAIEFKRVAPYILTFAINAMVSDKRSTTLYPKIKSHVENICYDLIKICDHRVGRFILRCSNEASRQVYEVLTKDFNKYHKFKGKI
;
A
#
# COMPACT_ATOMS: atom_id res chain seq x y z
N MET A 1 -15.50 -23.80 20.30
CA MET A 1 -15.04 -22.43 20.04
C MET A 1 -15.17 -22.06 18.56
N LEU A 2 -14.57 -22.80 17.62
CA LEU A 2 -14.77 -22.57 16.17
C LEU A 2 -16.15 -23.00 15.65
N LYS A 3 -16.64 -24.21 16.00
CA LYS A 3 -18.03 -24.63 15.67
C LYS A 3 -19.14 -23.79 16.32
N SER A 4 -18.83 -23.13 17.45
CA SER A 4 -19.72 -22.15 18.07
C SER A 4 -19.64 -20.79 17.35
N PHE A 5 -18.50 -20.49 16.72
CA PHE A 5 -18.27 -19.32 15.89
C PHE A 5 -19.02 -19.42 14.55
N GLU A 6 -18.98 -20.57 13.88
CA GLU A 6 -19.78 -20.81 12.66
C GLU A 6 -21.29 -20.57 12.88
N ARG A 7 -21.80 -20.85 14.08
CA ARG A 7 -23.21 -20.62 14.43
C ARG A 7 -23.53 -19.18 14.84
N THR A 8 -22.56 -18.41 15.33
CA THR A 8 -22.74 -17.00 15.73
C THR A 8 -22.49 -16.02 14.57
N VAL A 9 -21.60 -16.37 13.63
CA VAL A 9 -21.37 -15.61 12.38
C VAL A 9 -22.63 -15.53 11.50
N VAL A 10 -23.65 -16.36 11.77
CA VAL A 10 -24.93 -16.37 11.04
C VAL A 10 -25.96 -15.41 11.65
N GLN A 11 -25.72 -14.82 12.83
CA GLN A 11 -26.77 -14.06 13.54
C GLN A 11 -26.44 -12.61 13.92
N GLU A 12 -25.21 -12.12 13.80
CA GLU A 12 -24.92 -10.69 14.03
C GLU A 12 -23.90 -10.10 13.04
N ASP A 13 -24.30 -8.97 12.44
CA ASP A 13 -23.60 -8.13 11.45
C ASP A 13 -22.34 -7.40 11.99
N ASP A 14 -21.63 -7.91 13.01
CA ASP A 14 -20.49 -7.21 13.63
C ASP A 14 -19.14 -7.68 13.05
N VAL A 15 -18.83 -7.19 11.85
CA VAL A 15 -17.53 -7.41 11.16
C VAL A 15 -16.32 -7.07 12.07
N PRO A 16 -16.31 -5.93 12.81
CA PRO A 16 -15.25 -5.61 13.76
C PRO A 16 -15.02 -6.68 14.83
N TYR A 17 -16.08 -7.22 15.42
CA TYR A 17 -15.97 -8.27 16.45
C TYR A 17 -15.32 -9.54 15.90
N ILE A 18 -15.74 -9.97 14.70
CA ILE A 18 -15.15 -11.14 14.02
C ILE A 18 -13.67 -10.90 13.74
N CYS A 19 -13.32 -9.73 13.20
CA CYS A 19 -11.94 -9.34 12.93
C CYS A 19 -11.08 -9.36 14.19
N LYS A 20 -11.62 -8.87 15.32
CA LYS A 20 -10.90 -8.86 16.60
C LYS A 20 -10.60 -10.26 17.13
N ILE A 21 -11.56 -11.18 17.00
CA ILE A 21 -11.34 -12.58 17.40
C ILE A 21 -10.26 -13.22 16.53
N LEU A 22 -10.31 -12.99 15.22
CA LEU A 22 -9.30 -13.47 14.29
C LEU A 22 -7.90 -12.90 14.61
N GLN A 23 -7.80 -11.61 14.94
CA GLN A 23 -6.55 -10.99 15.38
C GLN A 23 -5.98 -11.66 16.64
N ILE A 24 -6.82 -11.91 17.65
CA ILE A 24 -6.40 -12.59 18.89
C ILE A 24 -5.83 -13.96 18.56
N ILE A 25 -6.54 -14.72 17.72
CA ILE A 25 -6.13 -16.05 17.30
C ILE A 25 -4.82 -15.98 16.48
N ALA A 26 -4.69 -15.05 15.55
CA ALA A 26 -3.49 -14.87 14.74
C ALA A 26 -2.27 -14.45 15.58
N ASN A 27 -2.47 -13.77 16.70
CA ASN A 27 -1.39 -13.43 17.64
C ASN A 27 -1.05 -14.59 18.60
N CYS A 28 -1.85 -15.66 18.64
CA CYS A 28 -1.53 -16.82 19.45
C CYS A 28 -0.34 -17.60 18.86
N ASN A 29 0.53 -18.11 19.74
CA ASN A 29 1.63 -18.97 19.35
C ASN A 29 1.11 -20.39 19.04
N LEU A 30 0.47 -20.54 17.88
CA LEU A 30 -0.13 -21.81 17.45
C LEU A 30 0.94 -22.85 17.11
N SER A 31 0.64 -24.14 17.26
CA SER A 31 1.45 -25.22 16.68
C SER A 31 1.07 -25.39 15.20
N ASN A 32 1.93 -26.00 14.37
CA ASN A 32 1.67 -26.17 12.93
C ASN A 32 0.33 -26.88 12.64
N ILE A 33 -0.03 -27.88 13.47
CA ILE A 33 -1.29 -28.62 13.34
C ILE A 33 -2.50 -27.72 13.64
N LYS A 34 -2.42 -26.91 14.70
CA LYS A 34 -3.50 -25.97 15.04
C LYS A 34 -3.60 -24.83 14.03
N GLY A 35 -2.46 -24.37 13.49
CA GLY A 35 -2.40 -23.38 12.42
C GLY A 35 -3.08 -23.87 11.13
N ALA A 36 -2.86 -25.13 10.75
CA ALA A 36 -3.50 -25.73 9.58
C ALA A 36 -5.03 -25.88 9.73
N ILE A 37 -5.51 -26.31 10.91
CA ILE A 37 -6.94 -26.39 11.20
C ILE A 37 -7.59 -25.01 11.21
N LEU A 38 -6.88 -24.02 11.76
CA LEU A 38 -7.34 -22.65 11.76
C LEU A 38 -7.48 -22.13 10.33
N ASN A 39 -6.59 -22.54 9.44
CA ASN A 39 -6.50 -21.99 8.09
C ASN A 39 -7.72 -22.23 7.21
N GLU A 40 -8.38 -23.38 7.33
CA GLU A 40 -9.60 -23.68 6.57
C GLU A 40 -10.77 -22.80 7.03
N GLU A 41 -10.98 -22.72 8.35
CA GLU A 41 -11.97 -21.84 8.95
C GLU A 41 -11.67 -20.37 8.62
N PHE A 42 -10.38 -20.02 8.64
CA PHE A 42 -9.86 -18.70 8.33
C PHE A 42 -10.15 -18.31 6.88
N LYS A 43 -9.93 -19.22 5.92
CA LYS A 43 -10.25 -19.03 4.50
C LYS A 43 -11.75 -18.81 4.30
N GLN A 44 -12.60 -19.60 4.96
CA GLN A 44 -14.05 -19.46 4.87
C GLN A 44 -14.57 -18.15 5.46
N ILE A 45 -14.01 -17.71 6.59
CA ILE A 45 -14.38 -16.43 7.21
C ILE A 45 -13.92 -15.28 6.30
N CYS A 46 -12.69 -15.32 5.79
CA CYS A 46 -12.21 -14.32 4.83
C CYS A 46 -13.07 -14.26 3.57
N SER A 47 -13.39 -15.40 2.94
CA SER A 47 -14.22 -15.40 1.74
C SER A 47 -15.63 -14.85 1.99
N LYS A 48 -16.23 -15.16 3.14
CA LYS A 48 -17.55 -14.62 3.53
C LYS A 48 -17.48 -13.10 3.73
N ILE A 49 -16.43 -12.63 4.40
CA ILE A 49 -16.19 -11.20 4.62
C ILE A 49 -15.99 -10.47 3.28
N PHE A 50 -15.17 -11.01 2.37
CA PHE A 50 -14.94 -10.41 1.05
C PHE A 50 -16.22 -10.35 0.20
N VAL A 51 -17.06 -11.40 0.24
CA VAL A 51 -18.36 -11.41 -0.44
C VAL A 51 -19.31 -10.35 0.16
N SER A 52 -19.35 -10.19 1.49
CA SER A 52 -20.14 -9.13 2.13
C SER A 52 -19.62 -7.72 1.83
N PHE A 53 -18.31 -7.54 1.60
CA PHE A 53 -17.73 -6.24 1.22
C PHE A 53 -18.09 -5.82 -0.21
N THR A 54 -18.34 -6.76 -1.13
CA THR A 54 -18.89 -6.44 -2.45
C THR A 54 -20.31 -5.88 -2.42
N SER A 55 -21.05 -6.03 -1.31
CA SER A 55 -22.50 -5.77 -1.24
C SER A 55 -22.94 -4.75 -0.17
N LEU A 56 -22.16 -3.70 0.08
CA LEU A 56 -22.42 -2.55 1.00
C LEU A 56 -21.89 -2.68 2.44
N SER A 57 -20.78 -1.98 2.73
CA SER A 57 -20.73 -0.82 3.63
C SER A 57 -19.41 -0.06 3.36
N LYS A 58 -19.45 1.26 3.17
CA LYS A 58 -18.24 2.13 3.12
C LYS A 58 -17.87 2.61 4.54
N ASN A 59 -18.13 1.78 5.55
CA ASN A 59 -17.88 2.17 6.93
C ASN A 59 -16.39 2.06 7.23
N PHE A 60 -15.78 3.17 7.64
CA PHE A 60 -14.39 3.22 8.04
C PHE A 60 -14.02 2.15 9.07
N VAL A 61 -14.90 1.90 10.05
CA VAL A 61 -14.64 0.97 11.16
C VAL A 61 -14.44 -0.46 10.65
N ASP A 62 -15.30 -0.90 9.74
CA ASP A 62 -15.27 -2.26 9.18
C ASP A 62 -14.02 -2.46 8.32
N ILE A 63 -13.70 -1.45 7.48
CA ILE A 63 -12.53 -1.46 6.60
C ILE A 63 -11.25 -1.51 7.43
N LEU A 64 -11.14 -0.66 8.45
CA LEU A 64 -9.95 -0.62 9.31
C LEU A 64 -9.76 -1.94 10.06
N ALA A 65 -10.84 -2.46 10.67
CA ALA A 65 -10.79 -3.72 11.41
C ALA A 65 -10.34 -4.89 10.51
N LEU A 66 -10.80 -4.92 9.25
CA LEU A 66 -10.38 -5.93 8.28
C LEU A 66 -8.89 -5.80 7.94
N ILE A 67 -8.40 -4.60 7.65
CA ILE A 67 -6.97 -4.40 7.30
C ILE A 67 -6.09 -4.79 8.49
N GLU A 68 -6.43 -4.35 9.70
CA GLU A 68 -5.70 -4.71 10.93
C GLU A 68 -5.68 -6.23 11.16
N CYS A 69 -6.81 -6.89 10.89
CA CYS A 69 -6.89 -8.34 10.91
C CYS A 69 -5.87 -8.95 9.94
N GLN A 70 -5.94 -8.57 8.66
CA GLN A 70 -5.05 -9.04 7.59
C GLN A 70 -3.56 -8.84 7.93
N ILE A 71 -3.21 -7.73 8.59
CA ILE A 71 -1.85 -7.47 9.07
C ILE A 71 -1.38 -8.58 10.02
N CYS A 72 -2.19 -8.91 11.05
CA CYS A 72 -1.87 -9.94 12.03
C CYS A 72 -1.67 -11.32 11.39
N ILE A 73 -2.54 -11.66 10.44
CA ILE A 73 -2.46 -12.94 9.72
C ILE A 73 -1.20 -13.02 8.85
N CYS A 74 -0.89 -11.95 8.12
CA CYS A 74 0.30 -11.89 7.28
C CYS A 74 1.59 -12.00 8.11
N LYS A 75 1.60 -11.44 9.34
CA LYS A 75 2.74 -11.50 10.27
C LYS A 75 2.96 -12.91 10.83
N ASN A 76 1.91 -13.69 11.09
CA ASN A 76 2.06 -15.01 11.69
C ASN A 76 2.43 -16.06 10.64
N SER A 77 3.71 -16.40 10.52
CA SER A 77 4.24 -17.40 9.59
C SER A 77 3.59 -18.79 9.68
N LYS A 78 2.98 -19.13 10.81
CA LYS A 78 2.33 -20.43 11.06
C LYS A 78 0.92 -20.53 10.51
N VAL A 79 0.31 -19.40 10.13
CA VAL A 79 -0.94 -19.39 9.37
C VAL A 79 -0.60 -19.65 7.90
N SER A 80 -1.20 -20.66 7.29
CA SER A 80 -0.89 -21.07 5.92
C SER A 80 -1.70 -20.28 4.89
N ILE A 81 -1.28 -19.05 4.58
CA ILE A 81 -1.95 -18.24 3.56
C ILE A 81 -1.81 -18.89 2.18
N THR A 82 -2.94 -19.16 1.52
CA THR A 82 -2.96 -19.69 0.15
C THR A 82 -2.84 -18.58 -0.89
N SER A 83 -2.58 -18.98 -2.14
CA SER A 83 -2.60 -18.05 -3.29
C SER A 83 -3.96 -17.33 -3.41
N ASP A 84 -5.07 -18.06 -3.31
CA ASP A 84 -6.42 -17.48 -3.38
C ASP A 84 -6.64 -16.39 -2.32
N THR A 85 -6.24 -16.64 -1.07
CA THR A 85 -6.40 -15.65 0.01
C THR A 85 -5.54 -14.41 -0.25
N MET A 86 -4.35 -14.57 -0.83
CA MET A 86 -3.53 -13.43 -1.23
C MET A 86 -4.18 -12.63 -2.37
N ASP A 87 -4.80 -13.32 -3.34
CA ASP A 87 -5.56 -12.68 -4.40
C ASP A 87 -6.74 -11.88 -3.84
N ASP A 88 -7.50 -12.45 -2.91
CA ASP A 88 -8.63 -11.75 -2.26
C ASP A 88 -8.17 -10.48 -1.52
N ILE A 89 -7.05 -10.56 -0.78
CA ILE A 89 -6.45 -9.40 -0.09
C ILE A 89 -6.06 -8.32 -1.10
N LEU A 90 -5.36 -8.66 -2.18
CA LEU A 90 -4.93 -7.68 -3.17
C LEU A 90 -6.11 -7.11 -3.97
N ILE A 91 -7.12 -7.92 -4.29
CA ILE A 91 -8.35 -7.45 -4.94
C ILE A 91 -9.03 -6.43 -4.04
N PHE A 92 -9.20 -6.71 -2.75
CA PHE A 92 -9.77 -5.76 -1.80
C PHE A 92 -8.97 -4.45 -1.70
N LEU A 93 -7.64 -4.51 -1.58
CA LEU A 93 -6.80 -3.32 -1.53
C LEU A 93 -6.85 -2.50 -2.84
N THR A 94 -6.96 -3.18 -3.99
CA THR A 94 -7.06 -2.52 -5.28
C THR A 94 -8.46 -1.96 -5.57
N THR A 95 -9.54 -2.49 -4.98
CA THR A 95 -10.89 -1.93 -5.11
C THR A 95 -11.15 -0.79 -4.14
N LEU A 96 -10.47 -0.76 -2.99
CA LEU A 96 -10.62 0.29 -1.98
C LEU A 96 -10.26 1.68 -2.54
N ASN A 97 -11.20 2.62 -2.49
CA ASN A 97 -10.96 4.01 -2.88
C ASN A 97 -10.89 4.90 -1.63
N VAL A 98 -9.67 5.18 -1.16
CA VAL A 98 -9.45 5.98 0.07
C VAL A 98 -9.90 7.43 -0.10
N ASN A 99 -9.91 7.97 -1.33
CA ASN A 99 -10.38 9.33 -1.60
C ASN A 99 -11.89 9.46 -1.40
N GLU A 100 -12.68 8.44 -1.78
CA GLU A 100 -14.13 8.43 -1.54
C GLU A 100 -14.45 8.38 -0.04
N LEU A 101 -13.62 7.71 0.76
CA LEU A 101 -13.79 7.66 2.21
C LEU A 101 -13.54 9.02 2.88
N LEU A 102 -12.60 9.80 2.34
CA LEU A 102 -12.36 11.19 2.79
C LEU A 102 -13.60 12.07 2.58
N GLU A 103 -14.32 11.89 1.47
CA GLU A 103 -15.51 12.69 1.13
C GLU A 103 -16.73 12.36 1.98
N LEU A 104 -16.84 11.11 2.46
CA LEU A 104 -18.01 10.63 3.20
C LEU A 104 -18.03 11.05 4.66
N GLU A 105 -16.87 11.02 5.33
CA GLU A 105 -16.82 11.20 6.79
C GLU A 105 -16.36 12.61 7.20
N ASN A 106 -15.81 13.43 6.29
CA ASN A 106 -15.16 14.72 6.58
C ASN A 106 -14.04 14.65 7.64
N GLU A 107 -13.65 13.45 8.07
CA GLU A 107 -12.62 13.21 9.07
C GLU A 107 -11.28 12.90 8.38
N ASN A 108 -10.40 13.90 8.32
CA ASN A 108 -9.06 13.72 7.77
C ASN A 108 -8.26 12.65 8.54
N GLU A 109 -8.57 12.42 9.82
CA GLU A 109 -7.87 11.42 10.63
C GLU A 109 -8.09 10.00 10.13
N ASN A 110 -9.30 9.67 9.69
CA ASN A 110 -9.67 8.35 9.18
C ASN A 110 -8.94 8.05 7.86
N TYR A 111 -8.84 9.06 6.99
CA TYR A 111 -8.01 9.00 5.78
C TYR A 111 -6.57 8.59 6.10
N PHE A 112 -5.92 9.26 7.05
CA PHE A 112 -4.55 8.93 7.42
C PHE A 112 -4.44 7.54 8.06
N LYS A 113 -5.35 7.16 8.96
CA LYS A 113 -5.37 5.82 9.58
C LYS A 113 -5.44 4.69 8.56
N ILE A 114 -6.31 4.81 7.55
CA ILE A 114 -6.41 3.82 6.47
C ILE A 114 -5.12 3.76 5.64
N HIS A 115 -4.56 4.90 5.24
CA HIS A 115 -3.28 4.93 4.52
C HIS A 115 -2.15 4.23 5.28
N GLN A 116 -2.09 4.48 6.58
CA GLN A 116 -1.12 3.86 7.47
C GLN A 116 -1.33 2.34 7.55
N ALA A 117 -2.57 1.89 7.73
CA ALA A 117 -2.92 0.49 7.81
C ALA A 117 -2.62 -0.27 6.50
N ILE A 118 -2.95 0.30 5.34
CA ILE A 118 -2.65 -0.31 4.03
C ILE A 118 -1.14 -0.44 3.83
N SER A 119 -0.37 0.60 4.19
CA SER A 119 1.09 0.57 4.10
C SER A 119 1.68 -0.51 5.02
N ASP A 120 1.19 -0.61 6.26
CA ASP A 120 1.64 -1.62 7.22
C ASP A 120 1.30 -3.06 6.76
N LEU A 121 0.15 -3.25 6.11
CA LEU A 121 -0.21 -4.51 5.49
C LEU A 121 0.74 -4.85 4.35
N CYS A 122 0.98 -3.93 3.41
CA CYS A 122 1.90 -4.15 2.29
C CYS A 122 3.33 -4.48 2.78
N ILE A 123 3.83 -3.78 3.81
CA ILE A 123 5.11 -4.07 4.47
C ILE A 123 5.08 -5.47 5.08
N SER A 124 4.01 -5.85 5.77
CA SER A 124 3.86 -7.18 6.37
C SER A 124 3.88 -8.28 5.31
N ILE A 125 3.19 -8.09 4.18
CA ILE A 125 3.15 -9.08 3.11
C ILE A 125 4.53 -9.23 2.47
N ILE A 126 5.25 -8.15 2.13
CA ILE A 126 6.61 -8.31 1.58
C ILE A 126 7.54 -8.96 2.63
N LYS A 127 7.57 -8.49 3.88
CA LYS A 127 8.50 -9.04 4.89
C LYS A 127 8.27 -10.53 5.15
N ASN A 128 7.02 -10.95 5.27
CA ASN A 128 6.69 -12.29 5.78
C ASN A 128 6.23 -13.25 4.69
N ARG A 129 5.74 -12.74 3.55
CA ARG A 129 4.99 -13.49 2.52
C ARG A 129 5.39 -13.13 1.08
N HIS A 130 6.57 -12.55 0.85
CA HIS A 130 7.04 -12.10 -0.48
C HIS A 130 6.86 -13.14 -1.59
N LEU A 131 7.09 -14.43 -1.32
CA LEU A 131 6.93 -15.50 -2.31
C LEU A 131 5.52 -15.54 -2.92
N LEU A 132 4.48 -15.22 -2.15
CA LEU A 132 3.10 -15.18 -2.63
C LEU A 132 2.81 -13.96 -3.52
N ILE A 133 3.63 -12.90 -3.42
CA ILE A 133 3.49 -11.68 -4.23
C ILE A 133 4.23 -11.79 -5.57
N MET A 134 5.22 -12.68 -5.74
CA MET A 134 6.08 -12.62 -6.94
C MET A 134 5.34 -12.79 -8.26
N ASP A 135 4.27 -13.59 -8.28
CA ASP A 135 3.39 -13.74 -9.45
C ASP A 135 2.30 -12.66 -9.52
N ARG A 136 2.21 -11.80 -8.51
CA ARG A 136 1.20 -10.75 -8.31
C ARG A 136 1.81 -9.34 -8.19
N VAL A 137 3.07 -9.21 -8.61
CA VAL A 137 3.81 -7.95 -8.57
C VAL A 137 3.04 -6.78 -9.19
N PRO A 138 2.35 -6.93 -10.36
CA PRO A 138 1.55 -5.85 -10.92
C PRO A 138 0.39 -5.41 -10.02
N GLN A 139 -0.38 -6.35 -9.45
CA GLN A 139 -1.47 -6.02 -8.54
C GLN A 139 -0.96 -5.35 -7.26
N PHE A 140 0.13 -5.87 -6.69
CA PHE A 140 0.76 -5.30 -5.50
C PHE A 140 1.25 -3.86 -5.75
N MET A 141 1.93 -3.64 -6.88
CA MET A 141 2.38 -2.30 -7.24
C MET A 141 1.24 -1.35 -7.61
N ASN A 142 0.09 -1.86 -8.04
CA ASN A 142 -1.11 -1.03 -8.23
C ASN A 142 -1.61 -0.46 -6.89
N VAL A 143 -1.60 -1.26 -5.82
CA VAL A 143 -1.92 -0.76 -4.47
C VAL A 143 -0.95 0.36 -4.07
N PHE A 144 0.36 0.14 -4.30
CA PHE A 144 1.39 1.14 -4.03
C PHE A 144 1.15 2.45 -4.80
N THR A 145 0.85 2.38 -6.10
CA THR A 145 0.62 3.58 -6.92
C THR A 145 -0.63 4.34 -6.50
N LYS A 146 -1.72 3.62 -6.17
CA LYS A 146 -2.95 4.25 -5.65
C LYS A 146 -2.70 4.99 -4.34
N GLN A 147 -1.92 4.40 -3.43
CA GLN A 147 -1.54 5.03 -2.17
C GLN A 147 -0.74 6.31 -2.40
N MET A 148 0.28 6.24 -3.26
CA MET A 148 1.13 7.37 -3.60
C MET A 148 0.34 8.50 -4.29
N GLU A 149 -0.53 8.16 -5.24
CA GLU A 149 -1.38 9.14 -5.92
C GLU A 149 -2.32 9.85 -4.97
N SER A 150 -3.02 9.11 -4.11
CA SER A 150 -3.91 9.69 -3.12
C SER A 150 -3.19 10.69 -2.21
N ILE A 151 -1.98 10.38 -1.75
CA ILE A 151 -1.18 11.30 -0.93
C ILE A 151 -0.67 12.49 -1.75
N CYS A 152 -0.23 12.27 -3.00
CA CYS A 152 0.21 13.35 -3.89
C CYS A 152 -0.94 14.31 -4.23
N PHE A 153 -2.16 13.80 -4.36
CA PHE A 153 -3.34 14.57 -4.75
C PHE A 153 -4.24 14.94 -3.56
N TYR A 154 -3.79 14.73 -2.33
CA TYR A 154 -4.55 15.07 -1.13
C TYR A 154 -4.97 16.54 -1.16
N LYS A 155 -6.29 16.77 -1.17
CA LYS A 155 -6.93 18.08 -1.29
C LYS A 155 -6.34 18.94 -2.41
N SER A 156 -5.97 18.36 -3.54
CA SER A 156 -5.36 19.11 -4.64
C SER A 156 -6.33 20.11 -5.29
N GLN A 157 -7.64 19.85 -5.22
CA GLN A 157 -8.70 20.74 -5.70
C GLN A 157 -8.98 21.97 -4.81
N ARG A 158 -8.21 22.17 -3.73
CA ARG A 158 -8.40 23.30 -2.80
C ARG A 158 -8.32 24.68 -3.50
N GLN A 159 -8.99 25.70 -2.96
CA GLN A 159 -8.95 27.07 -3.50
C GLN A 159 -7.55 27.70 -3.37
N LYS A 160 -7.17 28.63 -4.28
CA LYS A 160 -5.79 29.19 -4.41
C LYS A 160 -5.18 29.73 -3.13
N HIS A 161 -6.00 30.22 -2.22
CA HIS A 161 -5.57 30.86 -0.99
C HIS A 161 -5.52 29.90 0.21
N ILE A 162 -5.97 28.65 0.03
CA ILE A 162 -6.02 27.65 1.09
C ILE A 162 -4.81 26.74 0.96
N ASN A 163 -3.88 26.89 1.90
CA ASN A 163 -2.76 25.99 2.10
C ASN A 163 -3.16 24.85 3.04
N LEU A 164 -2.44 23.72 2.96
CA LEU A 164 -2.56 22.65 3.95
C LEU A 164 -2.05 23.13 5.30
N SER A 165 -2.68 22.65 6.37
CA SER A 165 -2.20 22.95 7.72
C SER A 165 -0.87 22.22 8.01
N ASN A 166 -0.10 22.71 8.98
CA ASN A 166 1.14 22.04 9.39
C ASN A 166 0.87 20.62 9.92
N GLU A 167 -0.25 20.40 10.59
CA GLU A 167 -0.65 19.08 11.07
C GLU A 167 -0.92 18.11 9.91
N GLU A 168 -1.65 18.56 8.88
CA GLU A 168 -1.89 17.75 7.67
C GLU A 168 -0.57 17.42 6.97
N LEU A 169 0.35 18.38 6.86
CA LEU A 169 1.65 18.16 6.24
C LEU A 169 2.51 17.13 6.99
N GLU A 170 2.51 17.14 8.33
CA GLU A 170 3.26 16.13 9.09
C GLU A 170 2.61 14.74 8.98
N LYS A 171 1.27 14.63 8.96
CA LYS A 171 0.57 13.35 8.72
C LYS A 171 0.83 12.80 7.31
N LEU A 172 0.80 13.65 6.28
CA LEU A 172 1.14 13.27 4.90
C LEU A 172 2.58 12.78 4.78
N LYS A 173 3.50 13.48 5.44
CA LYS A 173 4.91 13.09 5.51
C LYS A 173 5.08 11.73 6.19
N GLU A 174 4.38 11.47 7.30
CA GLU A 174 4.41 10.16 7.96
C GLU A 174 3.91 9.04 7.04
N SER A 175 2.81 9.27 6.31
CA SER A 175 2.28 8.30 5.33
C SER A 175 3.27 8.04 4.19
N LEU A 176 3.91 9.09 3.66
CA LEU A 176 4.93 8.94 2.63
C LEU A 176 6.19 8.26 3.13
N LEU A 177 6.62 8.52 4.37
CA LEU A 177 7.76 7.83 4.96
C LEU A 177 7.52 6.32 5.05
N LYS A 178 6.29 5.88 5.36
CA LYS A 178 5.95 4.45 5.31
C LYS A 178 5.97 3.89 3.90
N LEU A 179 5.46 4.63 2.91
CA LEU A 179 5.56 4.21 1.50
C LEU A 179 7.02 4.16 1.01
N GLU A 180 7.85 5.11 1.44
CA GLU A 180 9.29 5.09 1.15
C GLU A 180 9.93 3.84 1.77
N ASN A 181 9.66 3.54 3.04
CA ASN A 181 10.15 2.32 3.70
C ASN A 181 9.67 1.04 2.99
N LEU A 182 8.44 1.04 2.47
CA LEU A 182 7.93 -0.05 1.65
C LEU A 182 8.71 -0.17 0.33
N MET A 183 9.05 0.94 -0.33
CA MET A 183 9.86 0.93 -1.55
C MET A 183 11.28 0.42 -1.29
N HIS A 184 11.92 0.83 -0.19
CA HIS A 184 13.22 0.30 0.24
C HIS A 184 13.19 -1.23 0.38
N LEU A 185 12.10 -1.75 0.96
CA LEU A 185 11.90 -3.19 1.11
C LEU A 185 11.60 -3.89 -0.23
N ILE A 186 10.80 -3.29 -1.10
CA ILE A 186 10.59 -3.81 -2.46
C ILE A 186 11.92 -3.87 -3.22
N ALA A 187 12.80 -2.89 -3.02
CA ALA A 187 14.12 -2.86 -3.66
C ALA A 187 15.04 -4.00 -3.21
N THR A 188 14.80 -4.66 -2.06
CA THR A 188 15.53 -5.89 -1.69
C THR A 188 15.11 -7.10 -2.54
N HIS A 189 13.97 -7.02 -3.22
CA HIS A 189 13.43 -8.00 -4.17
C HIS A 189 13.46 -7.44 -5.61
N ALA A 190 14.53 -6.73 -5.97
CA ALA A 190 14.60 -5.98 -7.23
C ALA A 190 14.37 -6.83 -8.48
N ILE A 191 14.72 -8.12 -8.47
CA ILE A 191 14.65 -9.01 -9.63
C ILE A 191 13.19 -9.19 -10.08
N GLU A 192 12.31 -9.43 -9.10
CA GLU A 192 10.89 -9.70 -9.31
C GLU A 192 10.13 -8.43 -9.73
N PHE A 193 10.56 -7.27 -9.21
CA PHE A 193 9.94 -5.98 -9.50
C PHE A 193 10.51 -5.27 -10.73
N LYS A 194 11.62 -5.76 -11.30
CA LYS A 194 12.33 -5.11 -12.41
C LYS A 194 11.46 -4.81 -13.63
N ARG A 195 10.51 -5.70 -13.94
CA ARG A 195 9.63 -5.56 -15.12
C ARG A 195 8.61 -4.44 -14.96
N VAL A 196 8.11 -4.21 -13.75
CA VAL A 196 7.10 -3.17 -13.47
C VAL A 196 7.73 -1.83 -13.10
N ALA A 197 8.95 -1.82 -12.55
CA ALA A 197 9.61 -0.61 -12.04
C ALA A 197 9.63 0.59 -13.01
N PRO A 198 9.89 0.44 -14.33
CA PRO A 198 9.82 1.56 -15.28
C PRO A 198 8.46 2.26 -15.32
N TYR A 199 7.37 1.49 -15.22
CA TYR A 199 6.00 2.00 -15.25
C TYR A 199 5.67 2.73 -13.96
N ILE A 200 6.10 2.17 -12.82
CA ILE A 200 5.91 2.80 -11.50
C ILE A 200 6.73 4.09 -11.40
N LEU A 201 7.95 4.12 -11.92
CA LEU A 201 8.78 5.33 -11.96
C LEU A 201 8.14 6.42 -12.82
N THR A 202 7.63 6.05 -14.00
CA THR A 202 6.90 6.98 -14.87
C THR A 202 5.65 7.53 -14.16
N PHE A 203 4.92 6.66 -13.46
CA PHE A 203 3.75 7.05 -12.67
C PHE A 203 4.12 8.01 -11.52
N ALA A 204 5.17 7.71 -10.74
CA ALA A 204 5.63 8.56 -9.65
C ALA A 204 6.00 9.96 -10.14
N ILE A 205 6.77 10.05 -11.23
CA ILE A 205 7.17 11.31 -11.86
C ILE A 205 5.93 12.09 -12.33
N ASN A 206 4.99 11.40 -12.97
CA ASN A 206 3.74 12.03 -13.40
C ASN A 206 2.93 12.54 -12.20
N ALA A 207 2.81 11.78 -11.10
CA ALA A 207 2.12 12.23 -9.89
C ALA A 207 2.74 13.49 -9.27
N MET A 208 4.03 13.73 -9.47
CA MET A 208 4.69 14.96 -9.03
C MET A 208 4.27 16.21 -9.83
N VAL A 209 3.83 16.06 -11.09
CA VAL A 209 3.62 17.19 -12.01
C VAL A 209 2.21 17.28 -12.60
N SER A 210 1.41 16.21 -12.53
CA SER A 210 0.09 16.12 -13.17
C SER A 210 -0.92 17.10 -12.57
N ASP A 211 -0.85 17.36 -11.26
CA ASP A 211 -1.76 18.26 -10.59
C ASP A 211 -1.13 19.64 -10.35
N LYS A 212 -1.90 20.69 -10.64
CA LYS A 212 -1.51 22.09 -10.40
C LYS A 212 -1.14 22.34 -8.94
N ARG A 213 -1.69 21.58 -7.99
CA ARG A 213 -1.38 21.70 -6.55
C ARG A 213 -1.15 20.38 -5.85
N SER A 214 -0.36 19.53 -6.50
CA SER A 214 0.21 18.34 -5.87
C SER A 214 0.87 18.69 -4.54
N THR A 215 0.77 17.78 -3.57
CA THR A 215 1.43 17.93 -2.27
C THR A 215 2.96 17.92 -2.39
N THR A 216 3.49 17.44 -3.51
CA THR A 216 4.91 17.49 -3.87
C THR A 216 5.46 18.91 -4.08
N LEU A 217 4.59 19.94 -4.11
CA LEU A 217 5.02 21.34 -4.03
C LEU A 217 5.63 21.68 -2.66
N TYR A 218 5.29 20.92 -1.61
CA TYR A 218 5.89 21.07 -0.28
C TYR A 218 7.21 20.28 -0.22
N PRO A 219 8.37 20.92 0.03
CA PRO A 219 9.67 20.26 -0.02
C PRO A 219 9.79 19.01 0.86
N LYS A 220 9.18 19.04 2.06
CA LYS A 220 9.15 17.91 3.01
C LYS A 220 8.45 16.67 2.45
N ILE A 221 7.49 16.85 1.55
CA ILE A 221 6.74 15.76 0.90
C ILE A 221 7.51 15.32 -0.35
N LYS A 222 7.98 16.29 -1.15
CA LYS A 222 8.75 16.08 -2.37
C LYS A 222 9.94 15.15 -2.16
N SER A 223 10.73 15.37 -1.11
CA SER A 223 11.94 14.58 -0.84
C SER A 223 11.66 13.08 -0.68
N HIS A 224 10.54 12.71 -0.06
CA HIS A 224 10.16 11.30 0.11
C HIS A 224 9.76 10.65 -1.23
N VAL A 225 9.06 11.39 -2.09
CA VAL A 225 8.71 10.92 -3.45
C VAL A 225 9.96 10.79 -4.33
N GLU A 226 10.91 11.71 -4.19
CA GLU A 226 12.21 11.64 -4.88
C GLU A 226 13.01 10.40 -4.42
N ASN A 227 13.03 10.10 -3.12
CA ASN A 227 13.67 8.88 -2.59
C ASN A 227 13.06 7.60 -3.17
N ILE A 228 11.72 7.52 -3.24
CA ILE A 228 11.02 6.42 -3.91
C ILE A 228 11.46 6.31 -5.37
N CYS A 229 11.57 7.44 -6.09
CA CYS A 229 12.06 7.46 -7.46
C CYS A 229 13.50 6.95 -7.57
N TYR A 230 14.38 7.28 -6.61
CA TYR A 230 15.77 6.80 -6.62
C TYR A 230 15.87 5.28 -6.46
N ASP A 231 15.06 4.67 -5.61
CA ASP A 231 14.99 3.21 -5.51
C ASP A 231 14.47 2.57 -6.79
N LEU A 232 13.44 3.16 -7.40
CA LEU A 232 12.93 2.69 -8.69
C LEU A 232 13.97 2.80 -9.81
N ILE A 233 14.73 3.90 -9.87
CA ILE A 233 15.84 4.07 -10.83
C ILE A 233 16.88 2.97 -10.61
N LYS A 234 17.18 2.61 -9.36
CA LYS A 234 18.13 1.54 -9.01
C LYS A 234 17.65 0.15 -9.45
N ILE A 235 16.35 -0.12 -9.39
CA ILE A 235 15.75 -1.39 -9.83
C ILE A 235 15.71 -1.49 -11.37
N CYS A 236 15.49 -0.36 -12.04
CA CYS A 236 15.35 -0.29 -13.49
C CYS A 236 16.63 -0.70 -14.23
N ASP A 237 16.47 -1.17 -15.47
CA ASP A 237 17.61 -1.45 -16.35
C ASP A 237 18.08 -0.21 -17.14
N HIS A 238 19.19 -0.38 -17.88
CA HIS A 238 19.79 0.68 -18.69
C HIS A 238 18.88 1.25 -19.80
N ARG A 239 17.76 0.58 -20.15
CA ARG A 239 16.84 1.02 -21.21
C ARG A 239 15.77 1.97 -20.70
N VAL A 240 15.57 2.03 -19.38
CA VAL A 240 14.51 2.82 -18.74
C VAL A 240 14.49 4.28 -19.17
N GLY A 241 15.66 4.91 -19.33
CA GLY A 241 15.72 6.33 -19.66
C GLY A 241 15.08 6.66 -21.00
N ARG A 242 15.30 5.83 -22.03
CA ARG A 242 14.65 6.02 -23.34
C ARG A 242 13.15 5.77 -23.28
N PHE A 243 12.73 4.82 -22.45
CA PHE A 243 11.31 4.52 -22.24
C PHE A 243 10.59 5.71 -21.59
N ILE A 244 11.09 6.21 -20.46
CA ILE A 244 10.49 7.33 -19.73
C ILE A 244 10.42 8.57 -20.63
N LEU A 245 11.53 8.95 -21.26
CA LEU A 245 11.55 10.12 -22.13
C LEU A 245 10.53 10.02 -23.27
N ARG A 246 10.26 8.82 -23.80
CA ARG A 246 9.25 8.63 -24.86
C ARG A 246 7.82 8.73 -24.35
N CYS A 247 7.54 8.23 -23.15
CA CYS A 247 6.19 8.14 -22.59
C CYS A 247 5.80 9.35 -21.73
N SER A 248 6.74 10.23 -21.42
CA SER A 248 6.52 11.41 -20.57
C SER A 248 6.28 12.69 -21.37
N ASN A 249 5.45 13.57 -20.80
CA ASN A 249 5.33 14.96 -21.25
C ASN A 249 6.58 15.78 -20.85
N GLU A 250 6.66 17.03 -21.30
CA GLU A 250 7.84 17.87 -21.08
C GLU A 250 8.17 18.11 -19.60
N ALA A 251 7.16 18.33 -18.75
CA ALA A 251 7.36 18.52 -17.32
C ALA A 251 7.93 17.26 -16.65
N SER A 252 7.36 16.09 -16.97
CA SER A 252 7.84 14.80 -16.47
C SER A 252 9.25 14.47 -16.95
N ARG A 253 9.61 14.84 -18.20
CA ARG A 253 10.98 14.68 -18.72
C ARG A 253 11.99 15.49 -17.91
N GLN A 254 11.69 16.76 -17.64
CA GLN A 254 12.57 17.63 -16.86
C GLN A 254 12.78 17.09 -15.44
N VAL A 255 11.72 16.62 -14.78
CA VAL A 255 11.81 15.97 -13.47
C VAL A 255 12.68 14.71 -13.54
N TYR A 256 12.49 13.86 -14.56
CA TYR A 256 13.30 12.66 -14.74
C TYR A 256 14.79 12.95 -14.92
N GLU A 257 15.13 13.98 -15.70
CA GLU A 257 16.52 14.39 -15.90
C GLU A 257 17.18 14.88 -14.62
N VAL A 258 16.46 15.66 -13.80
CA VAL A 258 16.94 16.11 -12.49
C VAL A 258 17.17 14.92 -11.56
N LEU A 259 16.17 14.04 -11.43
CA LEU A 259 16.27 12.82 -10.63
C LEU A 259 17.45 11.95 -11.05
N THR A 260 17.67 11.78 -12.35
CA THR A 260 18.77 10.96 -12.87
C THR A 260 20.14 11.59 -12.58
N LYS A 261 20.26 12.93 -12.68
CA LYS A 261 21.49 13.65 -12.33
C LYS A 261 21.79 13.50 -10.84
N ASP A 262 20.80 13.71 -9.97
CA ASP A 262 20.95 13.60 -8.52
C ASP A 262 21.24 12.17 -8.08
N PHE A 263 20.55 11.19 -8.66
CA PHE A 263 20.82 9.77 -8.44
C PHE A 263 22.29 9.42 -8.74
N ASN A 264 22.80 9.81 -9.92
CA ASN A 264 24.18 9.54 -10.30
C ASN A 264 25.20 10.25 -9.39
N LYS A 265 24.83 11.40 -8.82
CA LYS A 265 25.70 12.17 -7.93
C LYS A 265 25.78 11.57 -6.53
N TYR A 266 24.63 11.25 -5.93
CA TYR A 266 24.51 10.97 -4.49
C TYR A 266 24.09 9.53 -4.14
N HIS A 267 23.30 8.86 -4.99
CA HIS A 267 22.66 7.57 -4.64
C HIS A 267 23.27 6.38 -5.36
N LYS A 268 23.93 6.60 -6.50
CA LYS A 268 24.67 5.55 -7.19
C LYS A 268 25.85 5.14 -6.31
N PHE A 269 25.85 3.87 -5.87
CA PHE A 269 26.98 3.32 -5.13
C PHE A 269 28.25 3.48 -5.96
N LYS A 270 29.18 4.30 -5.46
CA LYS A 270 30.44 4.61 -6.15
C LYS A 270 31.59 3.70 -5.73
N GLY A 271 31.37 2.74 -4.83
CA GLY A 271 32.39 1.79 -4.38
C GLY A 271 33.71 2.46 -4.05
N LYS A 272 33.87 3.00 -2.83
CA LYS A 272 35.23 3.23 -2.36
C LYS A 272 35.88 1.85 -2.22
N ILE A 273 36.89 1.60 -3.05
CA ILE A 273 37.94 0.59 -2.85
C ILE A 273 38.62 0.92 -1.51
#